data_AF-A0A2E6BY31-F1
#
_entry.id   AF-A0A2E6BY31-F1
#
_cell.length_a   1.000
_cell.length_b   1.000
_cell.length_c   1.000
_cell.angle_alpha   90.00
_cell.angle_beta   90.00
_cell.angle_gamma   90.00
#
_symmetry.space_group_name_H-M   'P 1'
#
loop_
_entity.id
_entity.type
_entity.pdbx_description
1 polymer ?
#
loop_
_entity_poly.entity_id
_entity_poly.type
_entity_poly.pdbx_seq_one_letter_code
_entity_poly.pdbx_strand_id
1 'polypeptide(L)'
;MLEQEAITLPEEPLIPDVLEVENRETKPLTFDYLHSLYNKGRLETDEYQRNYVDRKTKWNTKLIESILCGIDIGSIEIVKVATENDGEKYYVVDGQHRIWTIMRYMSSEFSLSKNHLSKVNPDRIARKYNKLPEKWQNKIGESTVPVFLYKENEEHNAASIFLRRNEGAANLNVMERLNAVWCRDDAYKMLLDLAKESDWQKFALGNNDRFEALKVMIEFLKDTHYFDDESKDITKEKTENYF
;
A
#
# COMPACT_ATOMS: atom_id res chain seq x y z
N MET A 1 -13.80 40.36 48.53
CA MET A 1 -14.06 40.50 47.08
C MET A 1 -12.95 39.77 46.37
N LEU A 2 -13.26 38.62 45.77
CA LEU A 2 -12.36 37.89 44.88
C LEU A 2 -12.79 38.26 43.45
N GLU A 3 -11.88 38.82 42.68
CA GLU A 3 -12.09 39.10 41.26
C GLU A 3 -12.19 37.78 40.49
N GLN A 4 -13.22 37.64 39.67
CA GLN A 4 -13.35 36.53 38.73
C GLN A 4 -12.46 36.82 37.53
N GLU A 5 -11.35 36.10 37.40
CA GLU A 5 -10.60 36.05 36.14
C GLU A 5 -11.48 35.39 35.08
N ALA A 6 -11.78 36.13 34.01
CA ALA A 6 -12.50 35.62 32.86
C ALA A 6 -11.64 34.56 32.16
N ILE A 7 -12.12 33.33 32.14
CA ILE A 7 -11.54 32.23 31.37
C ILE A 7 -11.71 32.58 29.89
N THR A 8 -10.66 33.05 29.23
CA THR A 8 -10.60 33.16 27.77
C THR A 8 -10.63 31.76 27.18
N LEU A 9 -11.68 31.46 26.40
CA LEU A 9 -11.72 30.25 25.58
C LEU A 9 -10.53 30.24 24.63
N PRO A 10 -9.86 29.10 24.40
CA PRO A 10 -8.80 29.01 23.41
C PRO A 10 -9.36 29.41 22.05
N GLU A 11 -8.64 30.27 21.32
CA GLU A 11 -8.97 30.59 19.93
C GLU A 11 -9.05 29.29 19.12
N GLU A 12 -10.13 29.10 18.35
CA GLU A 12 -10.21 27.98 17.42
C GLU A 12 -9.00 28.04 16.48
N PRO A 13 -8.29 26.91 16.26
CA PRO A 13 -7.11 26.91 15.41
C PRO A 13 -7.48 27.40 14.01
N LEU A 14 -6.73 28.39 13.53
CA LEU A 14 -6.88 28.94 12.19
C LEU A 14 -6.67 27.81 11.17
N ILE A 15 -7.74 27.38 10.51
CA ILE A 15 -7.65 26.47 9.36
C ILE A 15 -7.06 27.29 8.20
N PRO A 16 -5.91 26.91 7.63
CA PRO A 16 -5.31 27.67 6.54
C PRO A 16 -6.17 27.59 5.28
N ASP A 17 -6.07 28.61 4.42
CA ASP A 17 -6.81 28.67 3.15
C ASP A 17 -6.52 27.46 2.24
N VAL A 18 -5.30 26.91 2.32
CA VAL A 18 -4.86 25.68 1.64
C VAL A 18 -3.89 24.90 2.53
N LEU A 19 -4.15 23.61 2.73
CA LEU A 19 -3.21 22.67 3.35
C LEU A 19 -2.19 22.25 2.27
N GLU A 20 -1.03 22.91 2.21
CA GLU A 20 0.02 22.54 1.25
C GLU A 20 0.79 21.30 1.72
N VAL A 21 1.09 20.38 0.79
CA VAL A 21 2.07 19.34 1.08
C VAL A 21 3.45 19.97 1.02
N GLU A 22 3.99 20.33 2.18
CA GLU A 22 5.33 20.91 2.27
C GLU A 22 6.37 20.00 1.61
N ASN A 23 7.42 20.63 1.03
CA ASN A 23 8.62 19.93 0.58
C ASN A 23 8.42 18.86 -0.52
N ARG A 24 7.50 19.06 -1.46
CA ARG A 24 7.41 18.22 -2.67
C ARG A 24 8.66 18.40 -3.54
N GLU A 25 9.56 17.43 -3.49
CA GLU A 25 10.73 17.38 -4.36
C GLU A 25 10.45 16.42 -5.53
N THR A 26 10.87 16.81 -6.74
CA THR A 26 10.94 15.88 -7.88
C THR A 26 12.40 15.53 -8.11
N LYS A 27 12.76 14.26 -7.93
CA LYS A 27 14.13 13.79 -8.15
C LYS A 27 14.18 12.47 -8.90
N PRO A 28 15.08 12.31 -9.87
CA PRO A 28 15.35 11.00 -10.45
C PRO A 28 16.09 10.13 -9.41
N LEU A 29 15.57 8.94 -9.12
CA LEU A 29 16.25 7.94 -8.28
C LEU A 29 16.63 6.73 -9.12
N THR A 30 17.80 6.15 -8.86
CA THR A 30 18.24 4.91 -9.52
C THR A 30 17.54 3.70 -8.92
N PHE A 31 17.37 2.63 -9.71
CA PHE A 31 16.84 1.38 -9.17
C PHE A 31 17.79 0.72 -8.16
N ASP A 32 19.12 0.92 -8.25
CA ASP A 32 20.05 0.47 -7.22
C ASP A 32 19.81 1.13 -5.85
N TYR A 33 19.53 2.45 -5.84
CA TYR A 33 19.21 3.16 -4.61
C TYR A 33 17.90 2.64 -3.99
N LEU A 34 16.86 2.50 -4.82
CA LEU A 34 15.57 1.96 -4.39
C LEU A 34 15.69 0.50 -3.93
N HIS A 35 16.52 -0.31 -4.58
CA HIS A 35 16.78 -1.70 -4.19
C HIS A 35 17.55 -1.78 -2.87
N SER A 36 18.48 -0.86 -2.62
CA SER A 36 19.13 -0.74 -1.31
C SER A 36 18.12 -0.43 -0.19
N LEU A 37 17.16 0.48 -0.44
CA LEU A 37 16.10 0.78 0.51
C LEU A 37 15.18 -0.43 0.72
N TYR A 38 14.80 -1.14 -0.35
CA TYR A 38 14.00 -2.36 -0.29
C TYR A 38 14.68 -3.45 0.55
N ASN A 39 15.95 -3.75 0.29
CA ASN A 39 16.70 -4.77 1.02
C ASN A 39 16.91 -4.42 2.51
N LYS A 40 16.91 -3.13 2.85
CA LYS A 40 16.98 -2.65 4.24
C LYS A 40 15.62 -2.61 4.93
N GLY A 41 14.53 -3.00 4.26
CA GLY A 41 13.17 -2.86 4.79
C GLY A 41 12.76 -1.41 5.01
N ARG A 42 13.29 -0.49 4.20
CA ARG A 42 12.99 0.96 4.29
C ARG A 42 12.09 1.45 3.15
N LEU A 43 11.98 0.70 2.06
CA LEU A 43 11.02 0.94 0.99
C LEU A 43 9.83 0.01 1.22
N GLU A 44 8.70 0.59 1.59
CA GLU A 44 7.50 -0.13 1.98
C GLU A 44 6.31 0.31 1.15
N THR A 45 5.33 -0.57 1.06
CA THR A 45 3.98 -0.22 0.63
C THR A 45 3.14 -0.37 1.86
N ASP A 46 2.74 0.76 2.42
CA ASP A 46 2.11 0.85 3.72
C ASP A 46 0.80 0.05 3.79
N GLU A 47 0.31 -0.10 5.01
CA GLU A 47 -0.92 -0.79 5.37
C GLU A 47 -2.17 -0.21 4.73
N TYR A 48 -2.15 1.03 4.18
CA TYR A 48 -3.31 1.66 3.54
C TYR A 48 -3.69 1.07 2.18
N GLN A 49 -2.78 0.36 1.51
CA GLN A 49 -3.03 -0.27 0.19
C GLN A 49 -3.23 -1.78 0.32
N ARG A 50 -3.82 -2.42 -0.71
CA ARG A 50 -3.88 -3.88 -0.79
C ARG A 50 -2.46 -4.46 -0.83
N ASN A 51 -2.31 -5.65 -0.24
CA ASN A 51 -1.09 -6.44 -0.38
C ASN A 51 -0.71 -6.53 -1.87
N TYR A 52 0.59 -6.43 -2.16
CA TYR A 52 1.07 -6.63 -3.52
C TYR A 52 0.67 -8.04 -3.99
N VAL A 53 -0.27 -8.09 -4.94
CA VAL A 53 -0.57 -9.32 -5.67
C VAL A 53 0.28 -9.32 -6.93
N ASP A 54 1.00 -10.42 -7.14
CA ASP A 54 1.82 -10.56 -8.33
C ASP A 54 0.96 -10.45 -9.59
N ARG A 55 1.27 -9.48 -10.44
CA ARG A 55 0.53 -9.31 -11.69
C ARG A 55 0.79 -10.50 -12.61
N LYS A 56 -0.05 -10.64 -13.65
CA LYS A 56 0.11 -11.68 -14.67
C LYS A 56 1.55 -11.67 -15.20
N THR A 57 2.17 -12.83 -15.34
CA THR A 57 3.57 -13.00 -15.78
C THR A 57 3.93 -12.18 -17.02
N LYS A 58 2.97 -11.97 -17.93
CA LYS A 58 3.10 -11.09 -19.10
C LYS A 58 3.42 -9.65 -18.73
N TRP A 59 2.70 -9.05 -17.79
CA TRP A 59 2.89 -7.66 -17.38
C TRP A 59 4.27 -7.48 -16.75
N ASN A 60 4.66 -8.35 -15.81
CA ASN A 60 5.98 -8.30 -15.18
C ASN A 60 7.10 -8.39 -16.21
N THR A 61 6.96 -9.33 -17.15
CA THR A 61 7.94 -9.51 -18.23
C THR A 61 8.06 -8.26 -19.10
N LYS A 62 6.92 -7.64 -19.47
CA LYS A 62 6.92 -6.41 -20.28
C LYS A 62 7.53 -5.22 -19.56
N LEU A 63 7.28 -5.06 -18.26
CA LEU A 63 7.88 -3.98 -17.48
C LEU A 63 9.41 -4.06 -17.49
N ILE A 64 9.96 -5.23 -17.19
CA ILE A 64 11.43 -5.42 -17.19
C ILE A 64 12.01 -5.29 -18.60
N GLU A 65 11.31 -5.79 -19.63
CA GLU A 65 11.70 -5.60 -21.03
C GLU A 65 11.76 -4.11 -21.41
N SER A 66 10.82 -3.28 -20.96
CA SER A 66 10.85 -1.83 -21.18
C SER A 66 12.11 -1.18 -20.60
N ILE A 67 12.51 -1.55 -19.39
CA ILE A 67 13.73 -1.03 -18.73
C ILE A 67 14.97 -1.43 -19.53
N LEU A 68 15.05 -2.71 -19.95
CA LEU A 68 16.15 -3.18 -20.80
C LEU A 68 16.22 -2.42 -22.15
N CYS A 69 15.07 -1.99 -22.67
CA CYS A 69 14.98 -1.16 -23.86
C CYS A 69 15.26 0.33 -23.61
N GLY A 70 15.35 0.79 -22.36
CA GLY A 70 15.49 2.21 -22.02
C GLY A 70 14.20 3.01 -22.21
N ILE A 71 13.04 2.34 -22.14
CA ILE A 71 11.72 2.97 -22.24
C ILE A 71 11.31 3.45 -20.84
N ASP A 72 10.82 4.68 -20.76
CA ASP A 72 10.28 5.26 -19.53
C ASP A 72 9.12 4.41 -18.99
N ILE A 73 9.13 4.18 -17.68
CA ILE A 73 8.09 3.43 -16.96
C ILE A 73 7.11 4.34 -16.22
N GLY A 74 7.27 5.67 -16.36
CA GLY A 74 6.48 6.71 -15.70
C GLY A 74 6.98 7.00 -14.28
N SER A 75 6.48 8.08 -13.70
CA SER A 75 6.84 8.50 -12.34
C SER A 75 6.32 7.57 -11.25
N ILE A 76 6.94 7.66 -10.08
CA ILE A 76 6.45 7.07 -8.83
C ILE A 76 6.27 8.18 -7.79
N GLU A 77 5.37 7.94 -6.86
CA GLU A 77 5.10 8.87 -5.76
C GLU A 77 5.47 8.17 -4.45
N ILE A 78 6.27 8.84 -3.61
CA ILE A 78 6.76 8.30 -2.35
C ILE A 78 6.57 9.33 -1.25
N VAL A 79 6.09 8.87 -0.10
CA VAL A 79 6.04 9.65 1.14
C VAL A 79 7.14 9.18 2.07
N LYS A 80 7.98 10.12 2.49
CA LYS A 80 9.10 9.90 3.39
C LYS A 80 8.66 10.20 4.82
N VAL A 81 8.87 9.23 5.70
CA VAL A 81 8.47 9.25 7.10
C VAL A 81 9.72 9.11 7.97
N ALA A 82 9.90 10.05 8.91
CA ALA A 82 10.96 9.93 9.91
C ALA A 82 10.60 8.79 10.89
N THR A 83 11.61 8.04 11.31
CA THR A 83 11.45 6.97 12.31
C THR A 83 12.09 7.39 13.63
N GLU A 84 11.66 6.78 14.73
CA GLU A 84 12.14 7.07 16.09
C GLU A 84 13.67 6.94 16.27
N ASN A 85 14.35 6.17 15.40
CA ASN A 85 15.79 5.92 15.47
C ASN A 85 16.61 6.75 14.46
N ASP A 86 16.20 7.98 14.16
CA ASP A 86 16.80 8.87 13.13
C ASP A 86 16.88 8.25 11.72
N GLY A 87 16.17 7.15 11.50
CA GLY A 87 15.99 6.51 10.21
C GLY A 87 14.82 7.12 9.43
N GLU A 88 14.62 6.65 8.21
CA GLU A 88 13.54 7.12 7.35
C GLU A 88 12.93 5.92 6.63
N LYS A 89 11.60 5.85 6.61
CA LYS A 89 10.83 4.94 5.76
C LYS A 89 10.31 5.68 4.54
N TYR A 90 10.16 4.93 3.45
CA TYR A 90 9.73 5.41 2.15
C TYR A 90 8.49 4.61 1.76
N TYR A 91 7.32 5.22 1.89
CA TYR A 91 6.03 4.61 1.54
C TYR A 91 5.64 4.96 0.11
N VAL A 92 5.53 3.95 -0.74
CA VAL A 92 5.09 4.14 -2.13
C VAL A 92 3.57 4.38 -2.16
N VAL A 93 3.14 5.56 -2.61
CA VAL A 93 1.70 5.92 -2.71
C VAL A 93 1.17 5.72 -4.13
N ASP A 94 2.01 5.86 -5.15
CA ASP A 94 1.69 5.47 -6.54
C ASP A 94 2.86 4.74 -7.20
N GLY A 95 2.54 3.79 -8.08
CA GLY A 95 3.51 2.97 -8.79
C GLY A 95 3.97 1.71 -8.04
N GLN A 96 3.30 1.34 -6.95
CA GLN A 96 3.60 0.15 -6.12
C GLN A 96 3.93 -1.08 -6.97
N HIS A 97 3.03 -1.49 -7.87
CA HIS A 97 3.26 -2.72 -8.64
C HIS A 97 4.49 -2.65 -9.55
N ARG A 98 4.80 -1.46 -10.09
CA ARG A 98 5.98 -1.25 -10.94
C ARG A 98 7.23 -1.44 -10.10
N ILE A 99 7.32 -0.74 -8.98
CA ILE A 99 8.49 -0.81 -8.10
C ILE A 99 8.67 -2.19 -7.49
N TRP A 100 7.61 -2.81 -6.96
CA TRP A 100 7.71 -4.16 -6.38
C TRP A 100 8.18 -5.18 -7.41
N THR A 101 7.66 -5.13 -8.64
CA THR A 101 8.11 -6.04 -9.70
C THR A 101 9.60 -5.87 -10.02
N ILE A 102 10.09 -4.62 -10.05
CA ILE A 102 11.50 -4.33 -10.33
C ILE A 102 12.38 -4.81 -9.16
N MET A 103 12.02 -4.47 -7.92
CA MET A 103 12.76 -4.88 -6.72
C MET A 103 12.85 -6.40 -6.61
N ARG A 104 11.72 -7.11 -6.78
CA ARG A 104 11.66 -8.58 -6.77
C ARG A 104 12.45 -9.20 -7.91
N TYR A 105 12.48 -8.56 -9.09
CA TYR A 105 13.29 -9.03 -10.20
C TYR A 105 14.79 -8.90 -9.87
N MET A 106 15.22 -7.74 -9.34
CA MET A 106 16.60 -7.49 -8.92
C MET A 106 17.03 -8.44 -7.78
N SER A 107 16.12 -8.76 -6.87
CA SER A 107 16.29 -9.81 -5.84
C SER A 107 16.23 -11.23 -6.39
N SER A 108 16.06 -11.40 -7.71
CA SER A 108 16.00 -12.69 -8.39
C SER A 108 14.88 -13.63 -7.88
N GLU A 109 13.77 -13.06 -7.43
CA GLU A 109 12.62 -13.80 -6.90
C GLU A 109 11.78 -14.47 -8.00
N PHE A 110 11.85 -13.97 -9.23
CA PHE A 110 11.19 -14.58 -10.38
C PHE A 110 12.03 -14.52 -11.65
N SER A 111 11.55 -15.15 -12.72
CA SER A 111 12.18 -15.14 -14.04
C SER A 111 11.22 -14.60 -15.10
N LEU A 112 11.75 -13.86 -16.08
CA LEU A 112 10.98 -13.36 -17.21
C LEU A 112 10.40 -14.53 -18.03
N SER A 113 9.19 -14.38 -18.56
CA SER A 113 8.58 -15.38 -19.41
C SER A 113 9.11 -15.27 -20.84
N LYS A 114 9.70 -16.36 -21.36
CA LYS A 114 10.17 -16.44 -22.75
C LYS A 114 9.07 -16.09 -23.75
N ASN A 115 7.83 -16.50 -23.48
CA ASN A 115 6.68 -16.29 -24.36
C ASN A 115 6.17 -14.83 -24.39
N HIS A 116 6.69 -13.98 -23.51
CA HIS A 116 6.26 -12.58 -23.40
C HIS A 116 7.36 -11.60 -23.77
N LEU A 117 8.58 -12.07 -24.03
CA LEU A 117 9.66 -11.27 -24.58
C LEU A 117 9.43 -11.06 -26.08
N SER A 118 9.58 -9.83 -26.54
CA SER A 118 9.39 -9.43 -27.95
C SER A 118 10.46 -8.47 -28.47
N LYS A 119 11.24 -7.86 -27.59
CA LYS A 119 12.26 -6.85 -27.88
C LYS A 119 13.66 -7.31 -27.47
N VAL A 120 13.76 -8.39 -26.70
CA VAL A 120 15.02 -9.07 -26.38
C VAL A 120 14.99 -10.51 -26.86
N ASN A 121 16.14 -11.02 -27.31
CA ASN A 121 16.26 -12.41 -27.73
C ASN A 121 16.34 -13.32 -26.48
N PRO A 122 15.31 -14.14 -26.20
CA PRO A 122 15.23 -14.95 -24.99
C PRO A 122 16.26 -16.10 -24.95
N ASP A 123 16.87 -16.44 -26.09
CA ASP A 123 17.90 -17.47 -26.19
C ASP A 123 19.32 -16.90 -25.99
N ARG A 124 19.46 -15.56 -25.99
CA ARG A 124 20.75 -14.86 -25.81
C ARG A 124 20.86 -14.10 -24.50
N ILE A 125 19.74 -13.84 -23.82
CA ILE A 125 19.71 -13.09 -22.57
C ILE A 125 19.05 -13.96 -21.49
N ALA A 126 19.75 -14.12 -20.37
CA ALA A 126 19.21 -14.84 -19.23
C ALA A 126 17.94 -14.17 -18.69
N ARG A 127 16.99 -14.97 -18.22
CA ARG A 127 15.67 -14.47 -17.77
C ARG A 127 15.61 -14.17 -16.28
N LYS A 128 16.66 -14.46 -15.54
CA LYS A 128 16.78 -14.22 -14.09
C LYS A 128 17.87 -13.20 -13.86
N TYR A 129 17.63 -12.23 -12.98
CA TYR A 129 18.53 -11.08 -12.81
C TYR A 129 19.97 -11.48 -12.49
N ASN A 130 20.18 -12.35 -11.49
CA ASN A 130 21.51 -12.84 -11.12
C ASN A 130 22.23 -13.71 -12.18
N LYS A 131 21.57 -14.01 -13.31
CA LYS A 131 22.16 -14.70 -14.46
C LYS A 131 22.35 -13.79 -15.66
N LEU A 132 21.92 -12.54 -15.59
CA LEU A 132 22.19 -11.56 -16.64
C LEU A 132 23.70 -11.28 -16.73
N PRO A 133 24.23 -11.03 -17.93
CA PRO A 133 25.53 -10.40 -18.07
C PRO A 133 25.59 -9.09 -17.28
N GLU A 134 26.74 -8.78 -16.67
CA GLU A 134 26.95 -7.60 -15.83
C GLU A 134 26.49 -6.31 -16.50
N LYS A 135 26.77 -6.14 -17.79
CA LYS A 135 26.28 -5.01 -18.61
C LYS A 135 24.77 -4.77 -18.46
N TRP A 136 23.96 -5.82 -18.41
CA TRP A 136 22.50 -5.71 -18.30
C TRP A 136 22.03 -5.53 -16.87
N GLN A 137 22.76 -6.07 -15.88
CA GLN A 137 22.51 -5.79 -14.47
C GLN A 137 22.75 -4.31 -14.19
N ASN A 138 23.91 -3.78 -14.59
CA ASN A 138 24.27 -2.36 -14.44
C ASN A 138 23.27 -1.46 -15.17
N LYS A 139 22.89 -1.82 -16.40
CA LYS A 139 21.86 -1.05 -17.14
C LYS A 139 20.55 -0.94 -16.34
N ILE A 140 20.10 -2.02 -15.71
CA ILE A 140 18.89 -1.99 -14.89
C ILE A 140 19.16 -1.15 -13.63
N GLY A 141 20.21 -1.44 -12.87
CA GLY A 141 20.52 -0.75 -11.61
C GLY A 141 20.69 0.76 -11.75
N GLU A 142 21.39 1.20 -12.79
CA GLU A 142 21.67 2.61 -13.11
C GLU A 142 20.48 3.35 -13.73
N SER A 143 19.47 2.62 -14.23
CA SER A 143 18.26 3.26 -14.79
C SER A 143 17.56 4.06 -13.70
N THR A 144 17.09 5.25 -14.07
CA THR A 144 16.41 6.17 -13.16
C THR A 144 14.91 6.18 -13.39
N VAL A 145 14.16 6.46 -12.33
CA VAL A 145 12.72 6.73 -12.36
C VAL A 145 12.45 8.10 -11.74
N PRO A 146 11.59 8.94 -12.35
CA PRO A 146 11.17 10.18 -11.70
C PRO A 146 10.39 9.90 -10.42
N VAL A 147 10.81 10.47 -9.30
CA VAL A 147 10.15 10.31 -8.00
C VAL A 147 9.63 11.64 -7.51
N PHE A 148 8.32 11.72 -7.29
CA PHE A 148 7.72 12.78 -6.49
C PHE A 148 7.81 12.37 -5.03
N LEU A 149 8.68 13.04 -4.29
CA LEU A 149 8.92 12.78 -2.88
C LEU A 149 8.16 13.81 -2.05
N TYR A 150 7.33 13.31 -1.14
CA TYR A 150 6.65 14.08 -0.12
C TYR A 150 7.29 13.79 1.24
N LYS A 151 7.25 14.75 2.16
CA LYS A 151 7.55 14.49 3.58
C LYS A 151 6.23 14.38 4.32
N GLU A 152 6.10 13.37 5.18
CA GLU A 152 4.94 13.28 6.05
C GLU A 152 4.92 14.46 7.02
N ASN A 153 3.73 14.99 7.25
CA ASN A 153 3.42 15.95 8.30
C ASN A 153 2.08 15.60 8.96
N GLU A 154 1.62 16.43 9.90
CA GLU A 154 0.41 16.17 10.68
C GLU A 154 -0.86 16.05 9.81
N GLU A 155 -0.89 16.70 8.65
CA GLU A 155 -2.05 16.77 7.77
C GLU A 155 -1.96 15.80 6.57
N HIS A 156 -0.74 15.55 6.10
CA HIS A 156 -0.44 14.81 4.88
C HIS A 156 0.46 13.63 5.20
N ASN A 157 -0.19 12.51 5.49
CA ASN A 157 0.46 11.23 5.58
C ASN A 157 0.28 10.42 4.29
N ALA A 158 0.96 9.28 4.21
CA ALA A 158 0.94 8.45 3.03
C ALA A 158 -0.48 7.92 2.67
N ALA A 159 -1.31 7.64 3.67
CA ALA A 159 -2.69 7.22 3.48
C ALA A 159 -3.59 8.37 2.99
N SER A 160 -3.46 9.58 3.56
CA SER A 160 -4.25 10.75 3.15
C SER A 160 -3.88 11.22 1.74
N ILE A 161 -2.58 11.21 1.39
CA ILE A 161 -2.11 11.47 0.03
C ILE A 161 -2.65 10.42 -0.94
N PHE A 162 -2.61 9.13 -0.57
CA PHE A 162 -3.17 8.05 -1.38
C PHE A 162 -4.67 8.22 -1.62
N LEU A 163 -5.46 8.50 -0.58
CA LEU A 163 -6.90 8.74 -0.68
C LEU A 163 -7.18 9.92 -1.62
N ARG A 164 -6.58 11.08 -1.35
CA ARG A 164 -6.76 12.31 -2.13
C ARG A 164 -6.40 12.13 -3.61
N ARG A 165 -5.32 11.39 -3.90
CA ARG A 165 -4.89 11.11 -5.28
C ARG A 165 -5.91 10.30 -6.07
N ASN A 166 -6.66 9.44 -5.37
CA ASN A 166 -7.67 8.56 -5.94
C ASN A 166 -9.11 9.13 -5.78
N GLU A 167 -9.29 10.25 -5.09
CA GLU A 167 -10.56 10.98 -5.05
C GLU A 167 -10.92 11.47 -6.45
N GLY A 168 -12.06 10.98 -6.98
CA GLY A 168 -12.51 11.23 -8.34
C GLY A 168 -12.14 10.15 -9.37
N ALA A 169 -11.25 9.22 -9.04
CA ALA A 169 -11.02 8.01 -9.83
C ALA A 169 -11.94 6.89 -9.35
N ALA A 170 -12.65 6.21 -10.26
CA ALA A 170 -13.54 5.08 -9.94
C ALA A 170 -12.82 3.79 -9.47
N ASN A 171 -11.56 3.90 -9.04
CA ASN A 171 -10.63 2.78 -8.95
C ASN A 171 -10.50 2.16 -7.55
N LEU A 172 -10.81 2.89 -6.47
CA LEU A 172 -10.77 2.33 -5.12
C LEU A 172 -12.09 1.64 -4.78
N ASN A 173 -12.00 0.36 -4.45
CA ASN A 173 -13.13 -0.36 -3.88
C ASN A 173 -13.43 0.14 -2.45
N VAL A 174 -14.61 -0.20 -1.94
CA VAL A 174 -15.07 0.25 -0.62
C VAL A 174 -14.10 -0.16 0.49
N MET A 175 -13.54 -1.37 0.41
CA MET A 175 -12.63 -1.90 1.44
C MET A 175 -11.26 -1.24 1.39
N GLU A 176 -10.74 -0.88 0.22
CA GLU A 176 -9.49 -0.12 0.09
C GLU A 176 -9.63 1.28 0.68
N ARG A 177 -10.76 1.93 0.43
CA ARG A 177 -11.05 3.22 1.03
C ARG A 177 -11.15 3.11 2.55
N LEU A 178 -11.89 2.12 3.04
CA LEU A 178 -12.01 1.87 4.48
C LEU A 178 -10.64 1.63 5.11
N ASN A 179 -9.85 0.75 4.50
CA ASN A 179 -8.53 0.41 4.96
C ASN A 179 -7.59 1.62 4.98
N ALA A 180 -7.58 2.45 3.93
CA ALA A 180 -6.76 3.66 3.94
C ALA A 180 -7.20 4.71 4.98
N VAL A 181 -8.47 4.74 5.37
CA VAL A 181 -8.95 5.62 6.45
C VAL A 181 -8.52 5.10 7.82
N TRP A 182 -8.63 3.79 8.04
CA TRP A 182 -8.52 3.19 9.38
C TRP A 182 -7.23 2.42 9.66
N CYS A 183 -6.32 2.25 8.70
CA CYS A 183 -5.11 1.42 8.86
C CYS A 183 -4.23 1.81 10.06
N ARG A 184 -4.33 3.05 10.55
CA ARG A 184 -3.57 3.51 11.73
C ARG A 184 -4.28 3.26 13.06
N ASP A 185 -5.57 2.96 13.05
CA ASP A 185 -6.38 2.70 14.24
C ASP A 185 -6.12 1.29 14.80
N ASP A 186 -5.86 1.19 16.10
CA ASP A 186 -5.44 -0.07 16.72
C ASP A 186 -6.57 -1.11 16.78
N ALA A 187 -7.82 -0.69 16.95
CA ALA A 187 -8.95 -1.61 16.90
C ALA A 187 -9.15 -2.17 15.49
N TYR A 188 -8.98 -1.32 14.47
CA TYR A 188 -9.03 -1.76 13.07
C TYR A 188 -7.87 -2.71 12.73
N LYS A 189 -6.65 -2.47 13.23
CA LYS A 189 -5.53 -3.40 13.08
C LYS A 189 -5.82 -4.77 13.69
N MET A 190 -6.45 -4.82 14.87
CA MET A 190 -6.87 -6.10 15.47
C MET A 190 -7.85 -6.86 14.57
N LEU A 191 -8.82 -6.17 13.96
CA LEU A 191 -9.75 -6.78 13.00
C LEU A 191 -9.02 -7.28 11.74
N LEU A 192 -8.09 -6.49 11.22
CA LEU A 192 -7.24 -6.87 10.09
C LEU A 192 -6.45 -8.15 10.37
N ASP A 193 -5.86 -8.27 11.56
CA ASP A 193 -5.07 -9.43 11.96
C ASP A 193 -5.95 -10.65 12.16
N LEU A 194 -7.10 -10.52 12.82
CA LEU A 194 -8.08 -11.60 12.92
C LEU A 194 -8.56 -12.06 11.53
N ALA A 195 -8.72 -11.13 10.58
CA ALA A 195 -9.12 -11.45 9.21
C ALA A 195 -8.05 -12.24 8.41
N LYS A 196 -6.79 -12.22 8.86
CA LYS A 196 -5.69 -13.01 8.27
C LYS A 196 -5.65 -14.44 8.81
N GLU A 197 -6.32 -14.73 9.93
CA GLU A 197 -6.31 -16.05 10.53
C GLU A 197 -6.93 -17.11 9.61
N SER A 198 -6.27 -18.28 9.53
CA SER A 198 -6.62 -19.31 8.54
C SER A 198 -8.03 -19.87 8.74
N ASP A 199 -8.48 -19.96 9.98
CA ASP A 199 -9.83 -20.45 10.30
C ASP A 199 -10.89 -19.40 9.96
N TRP A 200 -10.59 -18.12 10.16
CA TRP A 200 -11.47 -17.04 9.74
C TRP A 200 -11.61 -16.98 8.21
N GLN A 201 -10.51 -17.10 7.48
CA GLN A 201 -10.54 -17.10 6.00
C GLN A 201 -11.36 -18.25 5.44
N LYS A 202 -11.28 -19.45 6.05
CA LYS A 202 -12.12 -20.59 5.69
C LYS A 202 -13.60 -20.28 5.94
N PHE A 203 -13.93 -19.71 7.09
CA PHE A 203 -15.31 -19.34 7.43
C PHE A 203 -15.87 -18.29 6.46
N ALA A 204 -15.11 -17.24 6.17
CA ALA A 204 -15.51 -16.15 5.30
C ALA A 204 -15.57 -16.55 3.81
N LEU A 205 -15.14 -17.77 3.45
CA LEU A 205 -15.02 -18.24 2.06
C LEU A 205 -14.24 -17.28 1.15
N GLY A 206 -13.26 -16.57 1.72
CA GLY A 206 -12.52 -15.49 1.06
C GLY A 206 -11.09 -15.37 1.58
N ASN A 207 -10.23 -14.74 0.79
CA ASN A 207 -8.86 -14.42 1.21
C ASN A 207 -8.77 -12.96 1.65
N ASN A 208 -7.73 -12.63 2.45
CA ASN A 208 -7.52 -11.25 2.87
C ASN A 208 -6.67 -10.42 1.89
N ASP A 209 -6.21 -10.98 0.76
CA ASP A 209 -5.47 -10.23 -0.28
C ASP A 209 -6.31 -9.10 -0.88
N ARG A 210 -7.64 -9.25 -0.84
CA ARG A 210 -8.61 -8.25 -1.31
C ARG A 210 -9.54 -7.74 -0.21
N PHE A 211 -9.19 -8.00 1.05
CA PHE A 211 -10.03 -7.68 2.21
C PHE A 211 -11.40 -8.39 2.20
N GLU A 212 -11.54 -9.55 1.52
CA GLU A 212 -12.82 -10.27 1.46
C GLU A 212 -13.19 -10.83 2.83
N ALA A 213 -12.22 -11.45 3.51
CA ALA A 213 -12.39 -11.97 4.85
C ALA A 213 -12.69 -10.85 5.87
N LEU A 214 -11.99 -9.71 5.77
CA LEU A 214 -12.28 -8.55 6.60
C LEU A 214 -13.67 -7.96 6.31
N LYS A 215 -14.09 -7.92 5.05
CA LYS A 215 -15.41 -7.43 4.67
C LYS A 215 -16.52 -8.22 5.36
N VAL A 216 -16.45 -9.55 5.33
CA VAL A 216 -17.41 -10.43 6.01
C VAL A 216 -17.44 -10.15 7.52
N MET A 217 -16.27 -9.92 8.13
CA MET A 217 -16.17 -9.62 9.56
C MET A 217 -16.89 -8.31 9.92
N ILE A 218 -16.67 -7.27 9.12
CA ILE A 218 -17.30 -5.97 9.32
C ILE A 218 -18.81 -6.04 9.05
N GLU A 219 -19.25 -6.82 8.07
CA GLU A 219 -20.68 -7.08 7.82
C GLU A 219 -21.30 -7.80 9.02
N PHE A 220 -20.65 -8.83 9.57
CA PHE A 220 -21.12 -9.51 10.77
C PHE A 220 -21.24 -8.57 11.98
N LEU A 221 -20.24 -7.71 12.22
CA LEU A 221 -20.27 -6.73 13.30
C LEU A 221 -21.36 -5.66 13.09
N LYS A 222 -21.62 -5.25 11.86
CA LYS A 222 -22.73 -4.34 11.54
C LYS A 222 -24.09 -4.98 11.79
N ASP A 223 -24.23 -6.26 11.46
CA ASP A 223 -25.44 -7.03 11.76
C ASP A 223 -25.59 -7.24 13.27
N THR A 224 -24.50 -7.28 14.06
CA THR A 224 -24.61 -7.33 15.51
C THR A 224 -25.20 -6.05 16.14
N HIS A 225 -25.00 -4.88 15.52
CA HIS A 225 -25.70 -3.65 15.93
C HIS A 225 -27.19 -3.64 15.57
N TYR A 226 -27.66 -4.53 14.70
CA TYR A 226 -29.09 -4.75 14.47
C TYR A 226 -29.75 -5.61 15.57
N PHE A 227 -28.98 -6.25 16.45
CA PHE A 227 -29.51 -7.00 17.61
C PHE A 227 -29.77 -6.12 18.85
N ASP A 228 -29.45 -4.83 18.81
CA ASP A 228 -29.87 -3.86 19.85
C ASP A 228 -31.36 -3.48 19.74
N ASP A 229 -32.03 -3.81 18.63
CA ASP A 229 -33.48 -3.90 18.60
C ASP A 229 -33.86 -5.27 19.19
N GLU A 230 -34.16 -5.29 20.49
CA GLU A 230 -34.48 -6.50 21.28
C GLU A 230 -35.52 -7.42 20.62
N SER A 231 -36.29 -6.90 19.65
CA SER A 231 -37.31 -7.63 18.91
C SER A 231 -36.77 -8.65 17.90
N LYS A 232 -35.46 -8.69 17.59
CA LYS A 232 -34.86 -9.58 16.56
C LYS A 232 -33.56 -10.28 16.95
N ASP A 233 -33.29 -10.41 18.24
CA ASP A 233 -32.13 -11.14 18.75
C ASP A 233 -32.31 -12.67 18.57
N ILE A 234 -31.73 -13.21 17.49
CA ILE A 234 -31.76 -14.65 17.17
C ILE A 234 -30.93 -15.49 18.16
N THR A 235 -30.07 -14.86 18.96
CA THR A 235 -29.25 -15.56 19.97
C THR A 235 -30.02 -15.80 21.28
N LYS A 236 -31.19 -15.16 21.42
CA LYS A 236 -32.15 -15.35 22.51
C LYS A 236 -33.30 -16.29 22.18
N GLU A 237 -33.32 -16.93 21.01
CA GLU A 237 -34.20 -18.09 20.84
C GLU A 237 -33.76 -19.16 21.84
N LYS A 238 -34.64 -19.42 22.81
CA LYS A 238 -34.48 -20.50 23.78
C LYS A 238 -34.14 -21.76 22.99
N THR A 239 -33.02 -22.34 23.34
CA THR A 239 -32.58 -23.67 22.95
C THR A 239 -33.59 -24.68 23.51
N GLU A 240 -34.71 -24.84 22.82
CA GLU A 240 -35.62 -25.96 23.01
C GLU A 240 -35.81 -26.67 21.68
N ASN A 241 -35.17 -27.84 21.62
CA ASN A 241 -35.43 -28.95 20.71
C ASN A 241 -34.87 -28.84 19.29
N TYR A 242 -33.62 -29.25 19.11
CA TYR A 242 -33.29 -30.25 18.09
C TYR A 242 -32.18 -31.18 18.62
N PHE A 243 -32.62 -32.35 19.09
CA PHE A 243 -31.87 -33.60 18.99
C PHE A 243 -32.00 -34.12 17.55
#